data_AF-A0A928EHK9-F1
#
_entry.id   AF-A0A928EHK9-F1
#
_cell.length_a   1.000
_cell.length_b   1.000
_cell.length_c   1.000
_cell.angle_alpha   90.00
_cell.angle_beta   90.00
_cell.angle_gamma   90.00
#
_symmetry.space_group_name_H-M   'P 1'
#
loop_
_entity.id
_entity.type
_entity.pdbx_description
1 polymer ?
#
loop_
_entity_poly.entity_id
_entity_poly.type
_entity_poly.pdbx_seq_one_letter_code
_entity_poly.pdbx_strand_id
1 'polypeptide(L)'
;MATEKNSKKNSPEISRDFDVRTFAWLLRRLPAHMPISDAYDGYDGSRYPGESWYKSQRQHMVGWFWSQPRTGTGPYLRSKPNRSAKRAYNRLLNAGSLLWINEALGQDPQRIQQAADAAAAEPDYRKRCRIVREYLPWDEVAELASPQLESGKRALWLRRLQVWRAVVSPSP
;
A
#
# COMPACT_ATOMS: atom_id res chain seq x y z
N MET A 1 7.39 -7.52 -48.40
CA MET A 1 8.33 -7.36 -47.27
C MET A 1 8.36 -5.90 -46.86
N ALA A 2 7.77 -5.57 -45.72
CA ALA A 2 8.13 -4.43 -44.86
C ALA A 2 7.24 -4.55 -43.61
N THR A 3 7.81 -5.10 -42.53
CA THR A 3 7.15 -5.16 -41.23
C THR A 3 7.38 -3.83 -40.52
N GLU A 4 6.30 -3.07 -40.33
CA GLU A 4 6.28 -1.89 -39.47
C GLU A 4 6.46 -2.35 -38.01
N LYS A 5 7.68 -2.21 -37.51
CA LYS A 5 8.01 -2.40 -36.10
C LYS A 5 7.37 -1.25 -35.32
N ASN A 6 6.26 -1.59 -34.67
CA ASN A 6 5.50 -0.75 -33.74
C ASN A 6 6.43 -0.14 -32.68
N SER A 7 6.75 1.14 -32.88
CA SER A 7 7.47 1.99 -31.95
C SER A 7 6.56 2.32 -30.77
N LYS A 8 6.45 1.40 -29.82
CA LYS A 8 5.99 1.68 -28.45
C LYS A 8 7.17 1.52 -27.50
N LYS A 9 8.14 2.44 -27.60
CA LYS A 9 9.15 2.65 -26.57
C LYS A 9 9.31 4.14 -26.36
N ASN A 10 9.21 4.54 -25.08
CA ASN A 10 9.58 5.84 -24.52
C ASN A 10 8.44 6.86 -24.35
N SER A 11 7.45 6.52 -23.51
CA SER A 11 6.92 7.53 -22.59
C SER A 11 7.73 7.43 -21.30
N PRO A 12 8.26 8.52 -20.73
CA PRO A 12 8.93 8.47 -19.44
C PRO A 12 7.85 8.29 -18.38
N GLU A 13 7.49 7.03 -18.12
CA GLU A 13 6.61 6.67 -17.03
C GLU A 13 7.35 7.03 -15.74
N ILE A 14 7.09 8.24 -15.22
CA ILE A 14 7.46 8.62 -13.86
C ILE A 14 6.61 7.74 -12.96
N SER A 15 7.04 6.51 -12.75
CA SER A 15 6.46 5.65 -11.73
C SER A 15 6.63 6.38 -10.41
N ARG A 16 5.51 6.94 -9.91
CA ARG A 16 5.49 7.78 -8.72
C ARG A 16 5.84 6.89 -7.53
N ASP A 17 6.99 7.16 -6.91
CA ASP A 17 7.38 6.52 -5.65
C ASP A 17 7.18 7.51 -4.49
N PHE A 18 6.90 6.97 -3.31
CA PHE A 18 6.71 7.75 -2.10
C PHE A 18 7.67 7.28 -1.02
N ASP A 19 8.01 8.18 -0.09
CA ASP A 19 8.68 7.74 1.13
C ASP A 19 7.76 6.79 1.91
N VAL A 20 8.29 5.65 2.33
CA VAL A 20 7.57 4.61 3.09
C VAL A 20 6.84 5.13 4.33
N ARG A 21 7.37 6.15 5.03
CA ARG A 21 6.70 6.73 6.21
C ARG A 21 5.53 7.60 5.79
N THR A 22 5.67 8.32 4.68
CA THR A 22 4.58 9.12 4.10
C THR A 22 3.43 8.19 3.68
N PHE A 23 3.75 7.09 3.00
CA PHE A 23 2.75 6.09 2.62
C PHE A 23 2.11 5.42 3.86
N ALA A 24 2.90 5.06 4.87
CA ALA A 24 2.36 4.48 6.09
C ALA A 24 1.42 5.44 6.85
N TRP A 25 1.72 6.74 6.85
CA TRP A 25 0.84 7.77 7.40
C TRP A 25 -0.50 7.85 6.67
N LEU A 26 -0.49 7.67 5.34
CA LEU A 26 -1.72 7.54 4.56
C LEU A 26 -2.51 6.31 5.01
N LEU A 27 -1.89 5.13 4.97
CA LEU A 27 -2.55 3.85 5.32
C LEU A 27 -3.17 3.88 6.71
N ARG A 28 -2.56 4.59 7.67
CA ARG A 28 -3.06 4.72 9.04
C ARG A 28 -4.44 5.39 9.12
N ARG A 29 -4.81 6.21 8.12
CA ARG A 29 -6.09 6.94 8.07
C ARG A 29 -7.19 6.16 7.34
N LEU A 30 -6.85 5.06 6.67
CA LEU A 30 -7.80 4.25 5.93
C LEU A 30 -8.60 3.34 6.87
N PRO A 31 -9.75 2.80 6.40
CA PRO A 31 -10.53 1.84 7.19
C PRO A 31 -9.70 0.62 7.59
N ALA A 32 -9.99 0.08 8.77
CA ALA A 32 -9.25 -1.06 9.31
C ALA A 32 -9.61 -2.38 8.62
N HIS A 33 -10.88 -2.49 8.21
CA HIS A 33 -11.56 -3.67 7.67
C HIS A 33 -12.14 -3.30 6.32
N MET A 34 -11.98 -4.19 5.35
CA MET A 34 -12.57 -4.03 4.03
C MET A 34 -13.17 -5.37 3.59
N PRO A 35 -14.36 -5.38 2.96
CA PRO A 35 -15.16 -6.60 2.80
C PRO A 35 -14.48 -7.70 1.98
N ILE A 36 -13.79 -7.37 0.89
CA ILE A 36 -13.18 -8.37 0.00
C ILE A 36 -11.90 -8.92 0.61
N SER A 37 -11.01 -8.05 1.10
CA SER A 37 -9.75 -8.46 1.70
C SER A 37 -9.94 -9.20 3.03
N ASP A 38 -10.92 -8.81 3.85
CA ASP A 38 -11.28 -9.56 5.06
C ASP A 38 -11.84 -10.95 4.72
N ALA A 39 -12.66 -11.06 3.67
CA ALA A 39 -13.18 -12.35 3.20
C ALA A 39 -12.05 -13.23 2.63
N TYR A 40 -11.12 -12.66 1.87
CA TYR A 40 -9.98 -13.37 1.29
C TYR A 40 -9.05 -13.94 2.37
N ASP A 41 -8.79 -13.16 3.43
CA ASP A 41 -7.92 -13.61 4.51
C ASP A 41 -8.52 -14.75 5.34
N GLY A 42 -9.84 -14.99 5.24
CA GLY A 42 -10.53 -16.05 5.94
C GLY A 42 -10.30 -15.94 7.45
N TYR A 43 -11.24 -15.35 8.18
CA TYR A 43 -11.21 -15.43 9.65
C TYR A 43 -11.53 -16.88 10.14
N ASP A 44 -10.90 -17.89 9.55
CA ASP A 44 -10.71 -19.26 10.06
C ASP A 44 -9.28 -19.50 10.56
N GLY A 45 -8.32 -18.62 10.24
CA GLY A 45 -6.97 -18.66 10.76
C GLY A 45 -6.14 -19.83 10.24
N SER A 46 -5.04 -19.51 9.54
CA SER A 46 -3.69 -20.03 9.79
C SER A 46 -2.85 -20.23 8.54
N ARG A 47 -1.71 -19.54 8.44
CA ARG A 47 -0.47 -20.18 8.88
C ARG A 47 -0.25 -20.22 10.39
N TYR A 48 -0.97 -19.38 11.15
CA TYR A 48 -1.18 -19.45 12.60
C TYR A 48 -2.59 -18.96 13.00
N PRO A 49 -3.53 -19.82 13.43
CA PRO A 49 -4.82 -19.38 13.94
C PRO A 49 -4.60 -18.97 15.39
N GLY A 50 -4.79 -17.69 15.70
CA GLY A 50 -4.66 -17.18 17.07
C GLY A 50 -3.32 -16.53 17.45
N GLU A 51 -2.33 -16.47 16.54
CA GLU A 51 -1.01 -15.86 16.84
C GLU A 51 -0.65 -14.66 15.95
N SER A 52 -1.59 -14.10 15.19
CA SER A 52 -1.30 -12.87 14.47
C SER A 52 -1.15 -11.70 15.45
N TRP A 53 0.04 -11.12 15.55
CA TRP A 53 0.33 -9.98 16.43
C TRP A 53 -0.45 -8.71 16.05
N TYR A 54 -1.13 -8.69 14.90
CA TYR A 54 -1.92 -7.57 14.40
C TYR A 54 -3.42 -7.90 14.38
N LYS A 55 -4.24 -6.91 14.78
CA LYS A 55 -5.71 -6.99 14.88
C LYS A 55 -6.45 -6.63 13.58
N SER A 56 -5.72 -6.11 12.59
CA SER A 56 -6.27 -5.70 11.29
C SER A 56 -5.16 -5.60 10.25
N GLN A 57 -5.51 -5.72 8.97
CA GLN A 57 -4.56 -5.52 7.87
C GLN A 57 -4.00 -4.10 7.85
N ARG A 58 -4.79 -3.11 8.29
CA ARG A 58 -4.26 -1.76 8.54
C ARG A 58 -3.12 -1.74 9.53
N GLN A 59 -3.27 -2.38 10.70
CA GLN A 59 -2.21 -2.42 11.71
C GLN A 59 -0.95 -3.11 11.17
N HIS A 60 -1.15 -4.23 10.47
CA HIS A 60 -0.07 -4.96 9.81
C HIS A 60 0.69 -4.08 8.82
N MET A 61 -0.02 -3.43 7.89
CA MET A 61 0.58 -2.64 6.84
C MET A 61 1.23 -1.35 7.35
N VAL A 62 0.59 -0.64 8.27
CA VAL A 62 1.22 0.53 8.90
C VAL A 62 2.53 0.12 9.56
N GLY A 63 2.55 -0.97 10.33
CA GLY A 63 3.77 -1.50 10.96
C GLY A 63 4.84 -1.93 9.95
N TRP A 64 4.43 -2.66 8.90
CA TRP A 64 5.32 -3.12 7.83
C TRP A 64 6.05 -1.94 7.16
N PHE A 65 5.31 -0.92 6.70
CA PHE A 65 5.89 0.24 6.04
C PHE A 65 6.72 1.11 7.00
N TRP A 66 6.31 1.27 8.27
CA TRP A 66 7.10 2.00 9.28
C TRP A 66 8.45 1.35 9.57
N SER A 67 8.54 0.03 9.44
CA SER A 67 9.76 -0.73 9.67
C SER A 67 10.78 -0.61 8.54
N GLN A 68 10.35 -0.22 7.32
CA GLN A 68 11.20 -0.23 6.12
C GLN A 68 12.45 0.66 6.18
N PRO A 69 12.42 1.87 6.80
CA PRO A 69 13.61 2.69 6.95
C PRO A 69 14.64 2.13 7.93
N ARG A 70 14.35 1.02 8.62
CA ARG A 70 15.30 0.33 9.48
C ARG A 70 16.02 -0.75 8.70
N THR A 71 17.23 -1.09 9.12
CA THR A 71 17.96 -2.25 8.60
C THR A 71 17.38 -3.57 9.09
N GLY A 72 16.45 -3.57 10.05
CA GLY A 72 15.87 -4.81 10.60
C GLY A 72 16.83 -5.52 11.56
N THR A 73 16.45 -6.70 12.03
CA THR A 73 17.23 -7.56 12.94
C THR A 73 16.99 -9.04 12.58
N GLY A 74 17.93 -9.92 12.98
CA GLY A 74 17.82 -11.36 12.73
C GLY A 74 17.74 -11.72 11.24
N PRO A 75 16.88 -12.68 10.82
CA PRO A 75 16.76 -13.10 9.42
C PRO A 75 16.23 -11.99 8.48
N TYR A 76 15.75 -10.87 9.02
CA TYR A 76 15.25 -9.72 8.27
C TYR A 76 16.25 -8.55 8.21
N LEU A 77 17.52 -8.81 8.56
CA LEU A 77 18.59 -7.82 8.44
C LEU A 77 18.83 -7.43 6.97
N ARG A 78 19.01 -6.13 6.74
CA ARG A 78 19.20 -5.52 5.44
C ARG A 78 20.44 -4.64 5.48
N SER A 79 21.25 -4.71 4.42
CA SER A 79 22.44 -3.88 4.27
C SER A 79 22.13 -2.40 4.07
N LYS A 80 20.94 -2.07 3.53
CA LYS A 80 20.49 -0.69 3.31
C LYS A 80 19.03 -0.51 3.73
N PRO A 81 18.69 0.61 4.40
CA PRO A 81 17.31 0.94 4.72
C PRO A 81 16.49 1.13 3.44
N ASN A 82 15.22 0.73 3.47
CA ASN A 82 14.30 0.95 2.35
C ASN A 82 13.43 2.19 2.61
N ARG A 83 13.57 3.21 1.77
CA ARG A 83 12.70 4.40 1.78
C ARG A 83 11.65 4.41 0.67
N SER A 84 11.67 3.42 -0.22
CA SER A 84 10.75 3.33 -1.36
C SER A 84 9.50 2.54 -1.01
N ALA A 85 8.33 3.20 -1.07
CA ALA A 85 7.03 2.56 -0.89
C ALA A 85 6.75 1.57 -2.02
N LYS A 86 7.12 1.91 -3.27
CA LYS A 86 7.07 1.00 -4.41
C LYS A 86 7.82 -0.30 -4.13
N ARG A 87 9.07 -0.18 -3.66
CA ARG A 87 9.90 -1.34 -3.33
C ARG A 87 9.32 -2.14 -2.16
N ALA A 88 8.74 -1.48 -1.16
CA ALA A 88 8.12 -2.15 -0.03
C ALA A 88 6.86 -2.94 -0.44
N TYR A 89 6.02 -2.36 -1.28
CA TYR A 89 4.84 -3.01 -1.87
C TYR A 89 5.23 -4.24 -2.70
N ASN A 90 6.23 -4.09 -3.58
CA ASN A 90 6.71 -5.17 -4.45
C ASN A 90 7.42 -6.31 -3.71
N ARG A 91 7.84 -6.09 -2.46
CA ARG A 91 8.50 -7.12 -1.61
C ARG A 91 7.57 -7.77 -0.60
N LEU A 92 6.33 -7.29 -0.47
CA LEU A 92 5.37 -7.81 0.49
C LEU A 92 4.98 -9.26 0.15
N LEU A 93 5.07 -10.19 1.10
CA LEU A 93 4.77 -11.61 0.86
C LEU A 93 3.42 -12.03 1.48
N ASN A 94 2.47 -11.10 1.55
CA ASN A 94 1.13 -11.35 2.03
C ASN A 94 0.11 -10.85 1.01
N ALA A 95 -0.67 -11.76 0.44
CA ALA A 95 -1.64 -11.47 -0.62
C ALA A 95 -2.84 -10.68 -0.11
N GLY A 96 -3.41 -11.02 1.05
CA GLY A 96 -4.53 -10.28 1.64
C GLY A 96 -4.16 -8.83 1.97
N SER A 97 -2.92 -8.59 2.37
CA SER A 97 -2.43 -7.24 2.63
C SER A 97 -2.26 -6.42 1.35
N LEU A 98 -1.92 -7.06 0.23
CA LEU A 98 -1.90 -6.40 -1.08
C LEU A 98 -3.33 -6.04 -1.52
N LEU A 99 -4.29 -6.95 -1.32
CA LEU A 99 -5.71 -6.70 -1.58
C LEU A 99 -6.24 -5.55 -0.71
N TRP A 100 -5.98 -5.60 0.60
CA TRP A 100 -6.39 -4.57 1.55
C TRP A 100 -5.85 -3.18 1.19
N ILE A 101 -4.57 -3.05 0.80
CA ILE A 101 -4.01 -1.75 0.39
C ILE A 101 -4.82 -1.16 -0.77
N ASN A 102 -5.14 -1.96 -1.78
CA ASN A 102 -5.85 -1.49 -2.97
C ASN A 102 -7.31 -1.18 -2.66
N GLU A 103 -7.98 -2.06 -1.93
CA GLU A 103 -9.38 -1.88 -1.53
C GLU A 103 -9.54 -0.64 -0.65
N ALA A 104 -8.69 -0.48 0.36
CA ALA A 104 -8.71 0.67 1.26
C ALA A 104 -8.36 1.99 0.57
N LEU A 105 -7.60 1.96 -0.53
CA LEU A 105 -7.30 3.14 -1.35
C LEU A 105 -8.43 3.50 -2.33
N GLY A 106 -9.46 2.66 -2.46
CA GLY A 106 -10.62 2.91 -3.32
C GLY A 106 -10.45 2.39 -4.75
N GLN A 107 -9.66 1.34 -4.95
CA GLN A 107 -9.60 0.65 -6.25
C GLN A 107 -10.95 0.00 -6.60
N ASP A 108 -11.18 -0.25 -7.89
CA ASP A 108 -12.39 -0.91 -8.39
C ASP A 108 -12.66 -2.26 -7.67
N PRO A 109 -13.79 -2.40 -6.96
CA PRO A 109 -14.16 -3.63 -6.26
C PRO A 109 -14.18 -4.86 -7.16
N GLN A 110 -14.60 -4.73 -8.43
CA GLN A 110 -14.67 -5.86 -9.35
C GLN A 110 -13.26 -6.40 -9.64
N ARG A 111 -12.30 -5.49 -9.87
CA ARG A 111 -10.89 -5.84 -10.11
C ARG A 111 -10.23 -6.46 -8.88
N ILE A 112 -10.55 -5.97 -7.68
CA ILE A 112 -10.06 -6.55 -6.42
C ILE A 112 -10.61 -7.96 -6.25
N GLN A 113 -11.91 -8.17 -6.52
CA GLN A 113 -12.52 -9.49 -6.43
C GLN A 113 -11.88 -10.47 -7.42
N GLN A 114 -11.64 -10.06 -8.66
CA GLN A 114 -10.93 -10.88 -9.65
C GLN A 114 -9.52 -11.26 -9.18
N ALA A 115 -8.78 -10.32 -8.60
CA ALA A 115 -7.46 -10.57 -8.04
C ALA A 115 -7.52 -11.56 -6.86
N ALA A 116 -8.51 -11.41 -5.99
CA ALA A 116 -8.74 -12.28 -4.85
C ALA A 116 -9.09 -13.71 -5.30
N ASP A 117 -10.02 -13.86 -6.23
CA ASP A 117 -10.45 -15.16 -6.77
C ASP A 117 -9.30 -15.88 -7.48
N ALA A 118 -8.55 -15.15 -8.32
CA ALA A 118 -7.39 -15.70 -9.03
C ALA A 118 -6.28 -16.14 -8.05
N ALA A 119 -6.05 -15.37 -6.99
CA ALA A 119 -5.06 -15.73 -5.97
C ALA A 119 -5.54 -16.90 -5.10
N ALA A 120 -6.84 -16.99 -4.79
CA ALA A 120 -7.42 -18.09 -4.02
C ALA A 120 -7.37 -19.43 -4.78
N ALA A 121 -7.56 -19.38 -6.10
CA ALA A 121 -7.46 -20.55 -6.98
C ALA A 121 -6.03 -21.10 -7.14
N GLU A 122 -4.98 -20.33 -6.80
CA GLU A 122 -3.59 -20.78 -6.93
C GLU A 122 -3.15 -21.60 -5.71
N PRO A 123 -2.74 -22.87 -5.89
CA PRO A 123 -2.27 -23.72 -4.79
C PRO A 123 -0.91 -23.27 -4.22
N ASP A 124 -0.02 -22.71 -5.05
CA ASP A 124 1.29 -22.23 -4.58
C ASP A 124 1.17 -20.83 -3.95
N TYR A 125 1.19 -20.81 -2.61
CA TYR A 125 1.12 -19.57 -1.82
C TYR A 125 2.16 -18.51 -2.24
N ARG A 126 3.33 -18.93 -2.77
CA ARG A 126 4.37 -17.98 -3.20
C ARG A 126 3.96 -17.23 -4.47
N LYS A 127 3.14 -17.84 -5.33
CA LYS A 127 2.65 -17.24 -6.57
C LYS A 127 1.47 -16.31 -6.35
N ARG A 128 0.67 -16.51 -5.29
CA ARG A 128 -0.48 -15.64 -4.97
C ARG A 128 -0.14 -14.15 -4.93
N CYS A 129 0.96 -13.79 -4.27
CA CYS A 129 1.39 -12.38 -4.21
C CYS A 129 1.82 -11.83 -5.57
N ARG A 130 2.32 -12.69 -6.47
CA ARG A 130 2.63 -12.28 -7.85
C ARG A 130 1.34 -12.05 -8.61
N ILE A 131 0.40 -12.99 -8.56
CA ILE A 131 -0.92 -12.89 -9.20
C ILE A 131 -1.61 -11.59 -8.77
N VAL A 132 -1.72 -11.32 -7.47
CA VAL A 132 -2.36 -10.08 -6.98
C VAL A 132 -1.72 -8.83 -7.58
N ARG A 133 -0.40 -8.78 -7.76
CA ARG A 133 0.28 -7.62 -8.37
C ARG A 133 0.11 -7.50 -9.88
N GLU A 134 -0.15 -8.60 -10.57
CA GLU A 134 -0.47 -8.57 -12.00
C GLU A 134 -1.82 -7.87 -12.22
N TYR A 135 -2.78 -8.08 -11.31
CA TYR A 135 -4.03 -7.32 -11.30
C TYR A 135 -3.87 -5.92 -10.71
N LEU A 136 -3.08 -5.78 -9.64
CA LEU A 136 -2.99 -4.57 -8.83
C LEU A 136 -1.55 -4.03 -8.81
N PRO A 137 -1.07 -3.47 -9.93
CA PRO A 137 0.29 -2.97 -10.05
C PRO A 137 0.49 -1.70 -9.21
N TRP A 138 1.75 -1.43 -8.85
CA TRP A 138 2.08 -0.26 -8.05
C TRP A 138 1.65 1.06 -8.68
N ASP A 139 1.70 1.18 -10.01
CA ASP A 139 1.44 2.47 -10.65
C ASP A 139 -0.02 2.92 -10.43
N GLU A 140 -0.98 1.99 -10.47
CA GLU A 140 -2.38 2.25 -10.08
C GLU A 140 -2.51 2.60 -8.59
N VAL A 141 -1.80 1.88 -7.71
CA VAL A 141 -1.74 2.21 -6.26
C VAL A 141 -1.23 3.65 -6.06
N ALA A 142 -0.23 4.06 -6.84
CA ALA A 142 0.36 5.37 -6.73
C ALA A 142 -0.59 6.48 -7.23
N GLU A 143 -1.36 6.20 -8.28
CA GLU A 143 -2.43 7.09 -8.76
C GLU A 143 -3.50 7.32 -7.70
N LEU A 144 -3.99 6.26 -7.05
CA LEU A 144 -5.00 6.35 -5.98
C LEU A 144 -4.47 7.05 -4.72
N ALA A 145 -3.20 6.82 -4.37
CA ALA A 145 -2.59 7.40 -3.17
C ALA A 145 -2.25 8.90 -3.32
N SER A 146 -1.88 9.34 -4.53
CA SER A 146 -1.44 10.72 -4.80
C SER A 146 -2.43 11.79 -4.31
N PRO A 147 -3.72 11.80 -4.72
CA PRO A 147 -4.67 12.83 -4.28
C PRO A 147 -4.94 12.80 -2.77
N GLN A 148 -4.89 11.63 -2.13
CA GLN A 148 -5.10 11.48 -0.69
C GLN A 148 -3.92 12.01 0.14
N LEU A 149 -2.70 11.90 -0.40
CA LEU A 149 -1.50 12.51 0.18
C LEU A 149 -1.53 14.03 0.04
N GLU A 150 -1.89 14.55 -1.13
CA GLU A 150 -2.01 15.99 -1.35
C GLU A 150 -3.11 16.63 -0.49
N SER A 151 -4.26 15.97 -0.37
CA SER A 151 -5.34 16.42 0.53
C SER A 151 -4.89 16.42 2.00
N GLY A 152 -4.13 15.41 2.42
CA GLY A 152 -3.53 15.36 3.76
C GLY A 152 -2.54 16.51 4.03
N LYS A 153 -1.68 16.83 3.06
CA LYS A 153 -0.74 17.96 3.17
C LYS A 153 -1.47 19.30 3.30
N ARG A 154 -2.51 19.51 2.48
CA ARG A 154 -3.35 20.71 2.52
C ARG A 154 -4.05 20.88 3.87
N ALA A 155 -4.66 19.82 4.39
CA ALA A 155 -5.29 19.86 5.71
C ALA A 155 -4.29 20.20 6.84
N LEU A 156 -3.08 19.63 6.80
CA LEU A 156 -2.02 19.93 7.77
C LEU A 156 -1.52 21.38 7.66
N TRP A 157 -1.39 21.90 6.45
CA TRP A 157 -0.97 23.28 6.20
C TRP A 157 -2.00 24.28 6.72
N LEU A 158 -3.29 24.07 6.43
CA LEU A 158 -4.38 24.90 6.96
C LEU A 158 -4.42 24.88 8.49
N ARG A 159 -4.25 23.71 9.11
CA ARG A 159 -4.21 23.59 10.56
C ARG A 159 -3.01 24.33 11.17
N ARG A 160 -1.83 24.26 10.55
CA ARG A 160 -0.64 25.02 10.98
C ARG A 160 -0.84 26.54 10.87
N LEU A 161 -1.47 27.01 9.79
CA LEU A 161 -1.81 28.42 9.64
C LEU A 161 -2.81 28.89 10.69
N GLN A 162 -3.82 28.08 10.99
CA GLN A 162 -4.81 28.42 12.01
C GLN A 162 -4.17 28.52 13.40
N VAL A 163 -3.27 27.61 13.75
CA VAL A 163 -2.48 27.68 15.00
C VAL A 163 -1.59 28.92 15.01
N TRP A 164 -0.87 29.20 13.92
CA TRP A 164 -0.02 30.39 13.84
C TRP A 164 -0.81 31.69 13.98
N ARG A 165 -1.99 31.80 13.34
CA ARG A 165 -2.89 32.95 13.48
C ARG A 165 -3.38 33.15 14.93
N ALA A 166 -3.67 32.06 15.64
CA ALA A 166 -4.08 32.10 17.04
C ALA A 166 -2.94 32.49 18.00
N VAL A 167 -1.68 32.21 17.63
CA VAL A 167 -0.50 32.57 18.44
C VAL A 167 -0.02 34.00 18.16
N VAL A 168 -0.20 34.50 16.94
CA VAL A 168 0.33 35.81 16.50
C VAL A 168 -0.70 36.94 16.57
N SER A 169 -1.97 36.65 16.85
CA SER A 169 -2.98 37.68 17.14
C SER A 169 -3.15 37.84 18.66
N PRO A 170 -2.50 38.83 19.31
CA PRO A 170 -2.89 39.21 20.67
C PRO A 170 -4.30 39.81 20.61
N SER A 171 -5.18 39.39 21.53
CA SER A 171 -6.49 40.02 21.73
C SER A 171 -6.33 41.53 21.95
N PRO A 172 -7.27 42.36 21.45
CA PRO A 172 -7.28 43.80 21.71
C PRO A 172 -7.45 44.13 23.21
#